data_AF-A0A537Z8H3-F1
#
_entry.id   AF-A0A537Z8H3-F1
#
_cell.length_a   1.000
_cell.length_b   1.000
_cell.length_c   1.000
_cell.angle_alpha   90.00
_cell.angle_beta   90.00
_cell.angle_gamma   90.00
#
_symmetry.space_group_name_H-M   'P 1'
#
loop_
_entity.id
_entity.type
_entity.pdbx_description
1 polymer ?
#
loop_
_entity_poly.entity_id
_entity_poly.type
_entity_poly.pdbx_seq_one_letter_code
_entity_poly.pdbx_strand_id
1 'polypeptide(L)' 'MAKAKAPACDNCYFGKNMLCALNLGRPCPTYRPADRGLKPERQLAFVFRAERTRAVYAFPQPR' A
#
# COMPACT_ATOMS: atom_id res chain seq x y z
N MET A 1 5.77 26.86 11.10
CA MET A 1 5.79 25.69 10.18
C MET A 1 7.11 24.95 10.35
N ALA A 2 7.13 23.79 11.00
CA ALA A 2 8.36 23.02 11.15
C ALA A 2 8.84 22.53 9.77
N LYS A 3 10.09 22.83 9.40
CA LYS A 3 10.71 22.33 8.16
C LYS A 3 10.60 20.80 8.16
N ALA A 4 9.95 20.23 7.14
CA ALA A 4 9.92 18.78 6.97
C ALA A 4 11.37 18.28 6.86
N LYS A 5 11.79 17.48 7.84
CA LYS A 5 13.15 16.92 7.87
C LYS A 5 13.31 16.05 6.62
N ALA A 6 14.41 16.20 5.89
CA ALA A 6 14.66 15.38 4.71
C ALA A 6 14.61 13.89 5.10
N PRO A 7 13.95 13.03 4.29
CA PRO A 7 13.86 11.61 4.60
C PRO A 7 15.27 11.01 4.58
N ALA A 8 15.62 10.29 5.64
CA ALA A 8 16.91 9.61 5.82
C ALA A 8 16.65 8.19 6.32
N CYS A 9 17.61 7.28 6.10
CA CYS A 9 17.47 5.89 6.54
C CYS A 9 17.24 5.79 8.05
N ASP A 10 17.90 6.63 8.84
CA ASP A 10 17.75 6.73 10.30
C ASP A 10 16.32 7.07 10.74
N ASN A 11 15.54 7.73 9.88
CA ASN A 11 14.15 8.10 10.15
C ASN A 11 13.15 7.06 9.63
N CYS A 12 13.61 6.03 8.90
CA CYS A 12 12.73 4.97 8.41
C CYS A 12 12.44 3.93 9.50
N TYR A 13 11.32 3.23 9.38
CA TYR A 13 10.92 2.17 10.32
C TYR A 13 12.03 1.13 10.51
N PHE A 14 12.65 0.67 9.43
CA PHE A 14 13.70 -0.34 9.52
C PHE A 14 14.98 0.18 10.17
N GLY A 15 15.37 1.42 9.90
CA GLY A 15 16.55 2.06 10.49
C GLY A 15 16.40 2.24 12.00
N LYS A 16 15.26 2.78 12.46
CA LYS A 16 14.97 2.92 13.90
C LYS A 16 14.94 1.59 14.67
N ASN A 17 14.63 0.49 13.98
CA ASN A 17 14.59 -0.84 14.58
C ASN A 17 15.87 -1.66 14.33
N MET A 18 16.92 -1.08 13.73
CA MET A 18 18.14 -1.80 13.33
C MET A 18 17.88 -3.01 12.41
N LEU A 19 16.80 -2.95 11.62
CA LEU A 19 16.37 -3.98 10.67
C LEU A 19 16.66 -3.60 9.21
N CYS A 20 17.31 -2.46 8.96
CA CYS A 20 17.60 -2.04 7.61
C CYS A 20 18.76 -2.86 7.04
N ALA A 21 18.54 -3.51 5.90
CA ALA A 21 19.57 -4.31 5.24
C ALA A 21 20.71 -3.47 4.63
N LEU A 22 20.51 -2.16 4.46
CA LEU A 22 21.43 -1.26 3.76
C LEU A 22 21.94 -0.17 4.71
N ASN A 23 23.26 -0.05 4.83
CA ASN A 23 23.91 1.06 5.53
C ASN A 23 24.09 2.25 4.59
N LEU A 24 23.02 3.01 4.38
CA LEU A 24 22.99 4.15 3.46
C LEU A 24 22.72 5.45 4.23
N GLY A 25 23.50 6.51 3.98
CA GLY A 25 23.21 7.86 4.46
C GLY A 25 22.01 8.55 3.78
N ARG A 26 21.28 7.83 2.92
CA ARG A 26 20.14 8.30 2.13
C ARG A 26 18.95 7.36 2.37
N PRO A 27 17.69 7.76 2.09
CA PRO A 27 16.55 6.87 2.30
C PRO A 27 16.72 5.60 1.47
N CYS A 28 16.48 4.45 2.10
CA CYS A 28 16.58 3.15 1.45
C CYS A 28 15.44 2.95 0.42
N PRO A 29 15.59 2.03 -0.55
CA PRO A 29 14.54 1.75 -1.55
C PRO A 29 13.21 1.31 -0.94
N THR A 30 13.26 0.74 0.28
CA THR A 30 12.11 0.28 1.05
C THR A 30 11.69 1.29 2.13
N TYR A 31 12.05 2.57 1.98
CA TYR A 31 11.77 3.61 2.96
C TYR A 31 10.29 3.64 3.33
N ARG A 32 10.02 3.42 4.63
CA ARG A 32 8.70 3.58 5.25
C ARG A 32 8.86 4.52 6.44
N PRO A 33 8.07 5.60 6.53
CA PRO A 33 8.14 6.51 7.68
C PRO A 33 7.83 5.75 8.97
N ALA A 34 8.65 5.94 10.01
CA ALA A 34 8.53 5.19 11.26
C ALA A 34 7.18 5.41 11.96
N ASP A 35 6.63 6.61 11.83
CA ASP A 35 5.38 7.06 12.47
C ASP A 35 4.15 6.24 12.02
N ARG A 36 4.20 5.67 10.81
CA ARG A 36 3.13 4.86 10.21
C ARG A 36 3.25 3.37 10.55
N GLY A 37 4.45 2.92 10.93
CA GLY A 37 4.78 1.50 11.07
C GLY A 37 4.68 0.71 9.76
N LEU A 38 4.56 -0.62 9.88
CA LEU A 38 4.40 -1.56 8.75
C LEU A 38 2.93 -1.83 8.40
N LYS A 39 2.01 -0.93 8.76
CA LYS A 39 0.59 -1.14 8.48
C LYS A 39 0.36 -1.14 6.96
N PRO A 40 -0.26 -2.21 6.39
CA PRO A 40 -0.63 -2.20 4.99
C PRO A 40 -1.64 -1.09 4.73
N GLU A 41 -1.65 -0.58 3.50
CA GLU A 41 -2.71 0.31 3.05
C GLU A 41 -4.05 -0.42 3.16
N ARG A 42 -5.12 0.29 3.54
CA ARG A 42 -6.44 -0.34 3.59
C ARG A 42 -6.88 -0.66 2.16
N GLN A 43 -6.87 -1.95 1.81
CA GLN A 43 -7.40 -2.41 0.53
C GLN A 43 -8.88 -1.99 0.42
N LEU A 44 -9.25 -1.44 -0.73
CA LEU A 44 -10.65 -1.12 -1.01
C LEU A 44 -11.47 -2.41 -1.10
N ALA A 45 -12.69 -2.38 -0.59
CA ALA A 45 -13.62 -3.48 -0.74
C ALA A 45 -14.29 -3.42 -2.12
N PHE A 46 -14.47 -4.57 -2.76
CA PHE A 46 -15.29 -4.67 -3.95
C PHE A 46 -16.75 -4.33 -3.62
N VAL A 47 -17.34 -3.43 -4.39
CA VAL A 47 -18.77 -3.12 -4.32
C VAL A 47 -19.46 -3.80 -5.50
N PHE A 48 -20.08 -4.95 -5.23
CA PHE A 48 -20.90 -5.63 -6.24
C PHE A 48 -22.17 -4.83 -6.47
N ARG A 49 -22.43 -4.42 -7.72
CA ARG A 49 -23.71 -3.80 -8.10
C ARG A 49 -24.75 -4.90 -8.28
N ALA A 50 -25.88 -4.79 -7.59
CA ALA A 50 -26.97 -5.77 -7.63
C ALA A 50 -27.93 -5.59 -8.83
N GLU A 51 -27.56 -4.82 -9.84
CA GLU A 51 -28.29 -4.87 -11.12
C GLU A 51 -27.77 -6.05 -11.91
N ARG A 52 -28.64 -7.05 -12.09
CA ARG A 52 -28.43 -8.17 -12.99
C ARG A 52 -28.06 -7.61 -14.36
N THR A 53 -26.79 -7.72 -14.72
CA THR A 53 -26.38 -7.67 -16.11
C THR A 53 -27.17 -8.76 -16.82
N ARG A 54 -28.17 -8.34 -17.61
CA ARG A 54 -28.68 -9.17 -18.70
C ARG A 54 -27.43 -9.53 -19.50
N ALA A 55 -27.02 -10.80 -19.47
CA ALA A 55 -25.86 -11.23 -20.22
C ALA A 55 -26.08 -10.81 -21.68
N VAL A 56 -25.20 -9.97 -22.22
CA VAL A 56 -25.25 -9.53 -23.63
C VAL A 56 -25.29 -10.76 -24.55
N TYR A 57 -24.73 -11.87 -24.08
CA TYR A 57 -24.74 -13.17 -24.72
C TYR A 57 -25.45 -14.20 -23.82
N ALA A 58 -26.78 -14.12 -23.72
CA ALA A 58 -27.56 -15.19 -23.11
C ALA A 58 -27.80 -16.29 -24.15
N PHE A 59 -27.38 -17.52 -23.83
CA PHE A 59 -27.72 -18.69 -24.65
C PHE A 59 -29.21 -19.05 -24.49
N PRO A 60 -29.90 -19.49 -25.55
CA PRO A 60 -31.29 -19.94 -25.44
C PRO A 60 -31.36 -21.17 -24.53
N GLN A 61 -32.37 -21.19 -23.65
CA GLN A 61 -32.60 -22.34 -22.78
C GLN A 61 -33.31 -23.45 -23.58
N PRO A 62 -32.85 -24.71 -23.47
CA PRO A 62 -33.56 -25.83 -24.08
C PRO A 62 -34.95 -25.99 -23.44
N ARG A 63 -35.93 -26.37 -24.27
CA ARG A 63 -37.33 -26.62 -23.87
C ARG A 63 -37.48 -27.93 -23.11
#